data_AF-A0A353BCY0-F1
#
_entry.id   AF-A0A353BCY0-F1
#
_cell.length_a   1.000
_cell.length_b   1.000
_cell.length_c   1.000
_cell.angle_alpha   90.00
_cell.angle_beta   90.00
_cell.angle_gamma   90.00
#
_symmetry.space_group_name_H-M   'P 1'
#
loop_
_entity.id
_entity.type
_entity.pdbx_description
1 polymer ?
#
loop_
_entity_poly.entity_id
_entity_poly.type
_entity_poly.pdbx_seq_one_letter_code
_entity_poly.pdbx_strand_id
1 'polypeptide(L)'
;MMPRNEFGCSIGHWLVIVLLVNVGVGNVFSQEESTAALSLTDQLTVRSIPPEVVDRFSLSEFYRKCVIVGGMPIVGSEQVNDAAIIEAAFVVRSMLKQRPDILRQLAANRVRLAVMATNERTCDIPEHSDLRPAEYWNRRARGLGATHARPCVSCAEENVLNLIGDPYDKECVLIHEFAHAIHLMALVDLDNGFQKRLDKCYRNAMSRGLWKGIYAASNSEEYWAEGVQSWFGCNRENDGSHNHVNTRVELKEYDPALSDLIQSVFRDSSYRYVRSDSAERKEIHLQKLDRNSMPRFDWGPELPKPDKK
;
A
#
# COMPACT_ATOMS: atom_id res chain seq x y z
N MET A 1 31.34 50.50 26.05
CA MET A 1 31.49 51.83 26.68
C MET A 1 30.56 52.77 25.94
N MET A 2 29.46 53.21 26.56
CA MET A 2 28.55 54.23 26.03
C MET A 2 29.24 55.61 26.02
N PRO A 3 28.66 56.62 25.35
CA PRO A 3 27.75 57.51 26.08
C PRO A 3 26.44 57.89 25.34
N ARG A 4 25.42 58.17 26.16
CA ARG A 4 24.17 58.90 25.88
C ARG A 4 24.47 60.44 25.86
N ASN A 5 23.64 61.42 25.47
CA ASN A 5 22.18 61.61 25.50
C ASN A 5 21.82 62.99 24.86
N GLU A 6 20.52 63.22 24.59
CA GLU A 6 19.75 64.52 24.59
C GLU A 6 19.23 65.18 23.28
N PHE A 7 17.91 64.99 23.09
CA PHE A 7 16.78 65.93 22.91
C PHE A 7 16.80 67.19 22.01
N GLY A 8 15.74 67.27 21.19
CA GLY A 8 14.99 68.49 20.81
C GLY A 8 14.07 68.25 19.59
N CYS A 9 12.93 68.91 19.34
CA CYS A 9 11.75 69.40 20.08
C CYS A 9 10.75 69.92 18.98
N SER A 10 9.48 70.16 19.33
CA SER A 10 8.38 70.83 18.58
C SER A 10 7.53 69.92 17.68
N ILE A 11 6.32 69.47 18.02
CA ILE A 11 5.06 70.10 18.50
C ILE A 11 4.34 70.95 17.43
N GLY A 12 3.17 70.46 17.01
CA GLY A 12 2.16 71.20 16.26
C GLY A 12 0.83 70.43 16.26
N HIS A 13 0.03 70.65 17.29
CA HIS A 13 -1.32 70.09 17.50
C HIS A 13 -2.33 70.63 16.49
N TRP A 14 -3.25 69.77 16.00
CA TRP A 14 -4.65 70.14 15.81
C TRP A 14 -5.58 69.01 16.29
N LEU A 15 -6.55 69.45 17.07
CA LEU A 15 -7.60 68.74 17.79
C LEU A 15 -8.76 68.39 16.84
N VAL A 16 -9.27 67.15 16.77
CA VAL A 16 -10.72 66.86 16.54
C VAL A 16 -11.10 65.48 17.11
N ILE A 17 -11.84 65.53 18.22
CA ILE A 17 -13.08 64.81 18.60
C ILE A 17 -13.32 63.41 17.99
N VAL A 18 -13.38 62.42 18.88
CA VAL A 18 -13.88 61.06 18.68
C VAL A 18 -15.39 61.07 18.49
N LEU A 19 -15.86 60.46 17.39
CA LEU A 19 -17.25 60.05 17.21
C LEU A 19 -17.25 58.54 16.90
N LEU A 20 -17.72 57.76 17.88
CA LEU A 20 -17.98 56.33 17.75
C LEU A 20 -19.18 56.12 16.82
N VAL A 21 -18.96 55.43 15.70
CA VAL A 21 -20.02 54.75 14.97
C VAL A 21 -19.58 53.31 14.75
N ASN A 22 -20.35 52.39 15.33
CA ASN A 22 -20.16 50.96 15.26
C ASN A 22 -21.15 50.43 14.21
N VAL A 23 -20.67 50.02 13.04
CA VAL A 23 -21.42 49.18 12.09
C VAL A 23 -20.44 48.20 11.47
N GLY A 24 -20.73 46.92 11.64
CA GLY A 24 -19.88 45.82 11.19
C GLY A 24 -20.08 45.38 9.74
N VAL A 25 -19.37 44.30 9.46
CA VAL A 25 -19.48 43.34 8.35
C VAL A 25 -18.66 43.65 7.10
N GLY A 26 -17.69 42.77 6.86
CA GLY A 26 -17.27 42.34 5.53
C GLY A 26 -15.86 42.74 5.13
N ASN A 27 -14.85 41.94 5.51
CA ASN A 27 -13.63 41.87 4.70
C ASN A 27 -13.38 40.41 4.33
N VAL A 28 -13.51 40.16 3.03
CA VAL A 28 -13.34 38.87 2.36
C VAL A 28 -11.85 38.64 2.17
N PHE A 29 -11.28 37.74 2.95
CA PHE A 29 -10.06 37.01 2.59
C PHE A 29 -10.37 35.53 2.83
N SER A 30 -10.90 34.88 1.80
CA SER A 30 -11.14 33.44 1.83
C SER A 30 -9.80 32.72 1.74
N GLN A 31 -9.44 32.06 2.84
CA GLN A 31 -8.49 30.97 2.89
C GLN A 31 -9.03 29.82 2.03
N GLU A 32 -8.51 29.66 0.82
CA GLU A 32 -8.60 28.40 0.07
C GLU A 32 -7.23 27.72 0.06
N GLU A 33 -6.77 27.31 1.24
CA GLU A 33 -5.92 26.13 1.35
C GLU A 33 -6.78 25.03 1.97
N SER A 34 -7.41 24.24 1.09
CA SER A 34 -8.12 23.03 1.47
C SER A 34 -7.11 22.00 1.97
N THR A 35 -6.76 22.10 3.26
CA THR A 35 -6.30 20.95 4.03
C THR A 35 -7.50 20.03 4.22
N ALA A 36 -7.79 19.21 3.22
CA ALA A 36 -8.62 18.03 3.41
C ALA A 36 -7.86 17.10 4.37
N ALA A 37 -8.10 17.28 5.66
CA ALA A 37 -7.80 16.27 6.65
C ALA A 37 -8.54 15.00 6.20
N LEU A 38 -7.77 14.04 5.66
CA LEU A 38 -8.25 12.71 5.29
C LEU A 38 -8.99 12.13 6.50
N SER A 39 -10.31 12.13 6.44
CA SER A 39 -11.12 11.52 7.47
C SER A 39 -10.86 10.02 7.44
N LEU A 40 -10.33 9.48 8.53
CA LEU A 40 -10.16 8.04 8.74
C LEU A 40 -11.50 7.29 8.79
N THR A 41 -12.63 7.99 8.62
CA THR A 41 -14.00 7.45 8.57
C THR A 41 -14.55 7.30 7.16
N ASP A 42 -13.78 7.58 6.09
CA ASP A 42 -14.27 7.35 4.73
C ASP A 42 -14.65 5.88 4.57
N GLN A 43 -15.95 5.66 4.34
CA GLN A 43 -16.48 4.36 3.96
C GLN A 43 -15.83 3.95 2.66
N LEU A 44 -15.19 2.78 2.65
CA LEU A 44 -14.58 2.20 1.46
C LEU A 44 -15.72 1.84 0.50
N THR A 45 -15.97 2.72 -0.46
CA THR A 45 -17.09 2.61 -1.40
C THR A 45 -16.52 2.59 -2.80
N VAL A 46 -16.85 1.54 -3.54
CA VAL A 46 -16.48 1.43 -4.95
C VAL A 46 -17.28 2.44 -5.76
N ARG A 47 -16.60 3.11 -6.68
CA ARG A 47 -17.19 4.10 -7.59
C ARG A 47 -16.51 4.04 -8.96
N SER A 48 -17.14 4.65 -9.96
CA SER A 48 -16.46 4.97 -11.22
C SER A 48 -15.22 5.82 -10.97
N ILE A 49 -14.20 5.67 -11.79
CA ILE A 49 -12.93 6.39 -11.61
C ILE A 49 -13.15 7.88 -11.96
N PRO A 50 -12.90 8.80 -11.01
CA PRO A 50 -13.04 10.23 -11.30
C PRO A 50 -12.03 10.68 -12.39
N PRO A 51 -12.41 11.57 -13.32
CA PRO A 51 -11.52 12.03 -14.38
C PRO A 51 -10.18 12.58 -13.87
N GLU A 52 -10.18 13.30 -12.77
CA GLU A 52 -8.97 13.84 -12.15
C GLU A 52 -8.01 12.75 -11.64
N VAL A 53 -8.54 11.58 -11.27
CA VAL A 53 -7.72 10.41 -10.89
C VAL A 53 -7.16 9.74 -12.14
N VAL A 54 -7.95 9.64 -13.21
CA VAL A 54 -7.48 9.13 -14.51
C VAL A 54 -6.30 9.97 -15.00
N ASP A 55 -6.45 11.30 -15.03
CA ASP A 55 -5.41 12.21 -15.50
C ASP A 55 -4.16 12.16 -14.63
N ARG A 56 -4.35 12.25 -13.30
CA ARG A 56 -3.23 12.28 -12.35
C ARG A 56 -2.40 10.99 -12.37
N PHE A 57 -3.02 9.83 -12.56
CA PHE A 57 -2.34 8.55 -12.54
C PHE A 57 -2.06 7.98 -13.95
N SER A 58 -2.58 8.63 -15.00
CA SER A 58 -2.59 8.13 -16.38
C SER A 58 -3.14 6.71 -16.44
N LEU A 59 -4.34 6.52 -15.88
CA LEU A 59 -5.00 5.22 -15.84
C LEU A 59 -5.56 4.87 -17.23
N SER A 60 -5.39 3.61 -17.62
CA SER A 60 -6.02 3.05 -18.82
C SER A 60 -7.53 2.94 -18.64
N GLU A 61 -8.28 3.05 -19.74
CA GLU A 61 -9.72 2.79 -19.79
C GLU A 61 -10.10 1.35 -19.44
N PHE A 62 -9.13 0.44 -19.38
CA PHE A 62 -9.31 -0.91 -18.82
C PHE A 62 -9.90 -0.87 -17.41
N TYR A 63 -9.44 0.07 -16.59
CA TYR A 63 -9.95 0.25 -15.24
C TYR A 63 -11.28 1.00 -15.28
N ARG A 64 -12.31 0.42 -14.65
CA ARG A 64 -13.68 0.99 -14.64
C ARG A 64 -14.10 1.52 -13.29
N LYS A 65 -13.52 0.97 -12.23
CA LYS A 65 -13.93 1.29 -10.86
C LYS A 65 -12.76 1.35 -9.90
N CYS A 66 -12.93 2.11 -8.82
CA CYS A 66 -11.90 2.30 -7.82
C CYS A 66 -12.44 2.57 -6.41
N VAL A 67 -11.53 2.41 -5.44
CA VAL A 67 -11.57 3.01 -4.11
C VAL A 67 -10.29 3.83 -3.95
N ILE A 68 -10.36 5.01 -3.30
CA ILE A 68 -9.18 5.84 -3.05
C ILE A 68 -8.80 5.75 -1.57
N VAL A 69 -7.55 5.41 -1.29
CA VAL A 69 -7.02 5.29 0.08
C VAL A 69 -5.81 6.22 0.23
N GLY A 70 -5.94 7.28 1.03
CA GLY A 70 -4.84 8.22 1.26
C GLY A 70 -4.33 8.93 0.00
N GLY A 71 -5.20 9.08 -1.01
CA GLY A 71 -4.87 9.62 -2.34
C GLY A 71 -4.37 8.58 -3.35
N MET A 72 -4.10 7.34 -2.93
CA MET A 72 -3.68 6.24 -3.79
C MET A 72 -4.91 5.49 -4.32
N PRO A 73 -5.08 5.32 -5.65
CA PRO A 73 -6.20 4.58 -6.20
C PRO A 73 -5.95 3.07 -6.15
N ILE A 74 -6.99 2.37 -5.73
CA ILE A 74 -7.13 0.92 -5.83
C ILE A 74 -8.17 0.65 -6.89
N VAL A 75 -7.77 0.02 -7.98
CA VAL A 75 -8.50 -0.02 -9.25
C VAL A 75 -8.81 -1.46 -9.66
N GLY A 76 -9.88 -1.64 -10.42
CA GLY A 76 -10.22 -2.90 -11.05
C GLY A 76 -10.94 -2.66 -12.38
N SER A 77 -10.95 -3.69 -13.23
CA SER A 77 -11.82 -3.72 -14.41
C SER A 77 -13.29 -3.85 -14.00
N GLU A 78 -14.20 -3.86 -14.97
CA GLU A 78 -15.62 -4.14 -14.71
C GLU A 78 -15.84 -5.54 -14.10
N GLN A 79 -14.96 -6.49 -14.41
CA GLN A 79 -15.12 -7.91 -14.06
C GLN A 79 -14.78 -8.20 -12.60
N VAL A 80 -13.95 -7.38 -11.97
CA VAL A 80 -13.50 -7.57 -10.58
C VAL A 80 -14.67 -7.44 -9.62
N ASN A 81 -14.81 -8.30 -8.63
CA ASN A 81 -15.86 -8.11 -7.62
C ASN A 81 -15.57 -6.87 -6.73
N ASP A 82 -16.57 -6.03 -6.48
CA ASP A 82 -16.44 -4.84 -5.63
C ASP A 82 -15.88 -5.16 -4.24
N ALA A 83 -16.24 -6.31 -3.67
CA ALA A 83 -15.73 -6.75 -2.38
C ALA A 83 -14.20 -6.96 -2.40
N ALA A 84 -13.61 -7.35 -3.53
CA ALA A 84 -12.17 -7.54 -3.66
C ALA A 84 -11.42 -6.21 -3.61
N ILE A 85 -11.95 -5.18 -4.28
CA ILE A 85 -11.40 -3.82 -4.26
C ILE A 85 -11.50 -3.24 -2.84
N ILE A 86 -12.64 -3.44 -2.17
CA ILE A 86 -12.84 -2.98 -0.79
C ILE A 86 -11.91 -3.73 0.18
N GLU A 87 -11.73 -5.05 0.01
CA GLU A 87 -10.85 -5.84 0.86
C GLU A 87 -9.38 -5.45 0.67
N ALA A 88 -8.93 -5.25 -0.57
CA ALA A 88 -7.59 -4.73 -0.84
C ALA A 88 -7.38 -3.36 -0.18
N ALA A 89 -8.38 -2.47 -0.26
CA ALA A 89 -8.37 -1.18 0.41
C ALA A 89 -8.33 -1.29 1.94
N PHE A 90 -9.05 -2.24 2.50
CA PHE A 90 -9.04 -2.53 3.92
C PHE A 90 -7.65 -3.00 4.39
N VAL A 91 -7.03 -3.93 3.67
CA VAL A 91 -5.69 -4.47 3.99
C VAL A 91 -4.64 -3.35 3.93
N VAL A 92 -4.59 -2.58 2.84
CA VAL A 92 -3.66 -1.46 2.66
C VAL A 92 -3.80 -0.43 3.78
N ARG A 93 -5.04 0.00 4.06
CA ARG A 93 -5.33 0.96 5.13
C ARG A 93 -4.93 0.44 6.50
N SER A 94 -5.09 -0.87 6.73
CA SER A 94 -4.75 -1.51 8.01
C SER A 94 -3.25 -1.64 8.21
N MET A 95 -2.50 -2.00 7.18
CA MET A 95 -1.03 -2.04 7.21
C MET A 95 -0.45 -0.65 7.56
N LEU A 96 -0.93 0.41 6.91
CA LEU A 96 -0.36 1.75 7.01
C LEU A 96 -1.14 2.70 7.93
N LYS A 97 -2.00 2.19 8.82
CA LYS A 97 -2.82 3.00 9.73
C LYS A 97 -2.00 4.02 10.53
N GLN A 98 -0.80 3.65 10.98
CA GLN A 98 0.10 4.54 11.72
C GLN A 98 1.09 5.31 10.86
N ARG A 99 1.07 5.11 9.53
CA ARG A 99 1.99 5.71 8.54
C ARG A 99 1.24 6.26 7.32
N PRO A 100 0.30 7.20 7.51
CA PRO A 100 -0.39 7.81 6.38
C PRO A 100 0.55 8.62 5.47
N ASP A 101 1.75 8.98 5.95
CA ASP A 101 2.82 9.58 5.15
C ASP A 101 3.33 8.64 4.04
N ILE A 102 3.43 7.34 4.30
CA ILE A 102 3.82 6.34 3.28
C ILE A 102 2.74 6.28 2.19
N LEU A 103 1.46 6.23 2.56
CA LEU A 103 0.36 6.22 1.58
C LEU A 103 0.37 7.48 0.68
N ARG A 104 0.61 8.65 1.28
CA ARG A 104 0.73 9.89 0.51
C ARG A 104 1.93 9.88 -0.42
N GLN A 105 3.06 9.32 0.01
CA GLN A 105 4.23 9.20 -0.85
C GLN A 105 3.98 8.25 -2.02
N LEU A 106 3.36 7.09 -1.78
CA LEU A 106 2.95 6.17 -2.85
C LEU A 106 2.04 6.88 -3.87
N ALA A 107 1.06 7.65 -3.40
CA ALA A 107 0.19 8.45 -4.26
C ALA A 107 0.92 9.59 -5.00
N ALA A 108 1.95 10.19 -4.39
CA ALA A 108 2.79 11.20 -5.02
C ALA A 108 3.65 10.60 -6.14
N ASN A 109 4.14 9.37 -5.92
CA ASN A 109 4.87 8.56 -6.90
C ASN A 109 3.94 7.84 -7.90
N ARG A 110 2.66 8.24 -7.96
CA ARG A 110 1.65 7.75 -8.90
C ARG A 110 1.42 6.23 -8.83
N VAL A 111 1.69 5.62 -7.67
CA VAL A 111 1.41 4.21 -7.44
C VAL A 111 -0.10 3.98 -7.44
N ARG A 112 -0.53 2.92 -8.13
CA ARG A 112 -1.87 2.34 -7.99
C ARG A 112 -1.77 0.87 -7.56
N LEU A 113 -2.87 0.35 -7.03
CA LEU A 113 -3.05 -1.07 -6.77
C LEU A 113 -4.14 -1.59 -7.72
N ALA A 114 -3.78 -2.48 -8.64
CA ALA A 114 -4.71 -3.15 -9.53
C ALA A 114 -5.13 -4.51 -8.96
N VAL A 115 -6.44 -4.74 -8.87
CA VAL A 115 -7.00 -6.05 -8.54
C VAL A 115 -7.38 -6.74 -9.85
N MET A 116 -6.84 -7.92 -10.10
CA MET A 116 -7.19 -8.77 -11.24
C MET A 116 -8.43 -9.61 -10.90
N ALA A 117 -9.35 -9.72 -11.84
CA ALA A 117 -10.41 -10.73 -11.76
C ALA A 117 -9.83 -12.15 -11.91
N THR A 118 -10.60 -13.15 -11.48
CA THR A 118 -10.25 -14.58 -11.57
C THR A 118 -9.99 -15.06 -13.00
N ASN A 119 -10.61 -14.43 -14.00
CA ASN A 119 -10.43 -14.72 -15.41
C ASN A 119 -9.40 -13.80 -16.12
N GLU A 120 -8.84 -12.82 -15.42
CA GLU A 120 -7.78 -11.95 -15.91
C GLU A 120 -6.40 -12.51 -15.54
N ARG A 121 -5.36 -12.10 -16.25
CA ARG A 121 -3.97 -12.53 -16.10
C ARG A 121 -3.05 -11.34 -15.89
N THR A 122 -1.82 -11.63 -15.47
CA THR A 122 -0.80 -10.61 -15.16
C THR A 122 -0.63 -9.60 -16.29
N CYS A 123 -0.51 -10.05 -17.55
CA CYS A 123 -0.32 -9.16 -18.70
C CYS A 123 -1.62 -8.50 -19.21
N ASP A 124 -2.79 -8.82 -18.65
CA ASP A 124 -4.02 -8.07 -18.94
C ASP A 124 -4.04 -6.74 -18.17
N ILE A 125 -3.28 -6.65 -17.07
CA ILE A 125 -3.03 -5.40 -16.38
C ILE A 125 -2.23 -4.46 -17.30
N PRO A 126 -2.74 -3.26 -17.62
CA PRO A 126 -2.13 -2.35 -18.59
C PRO A 126 -0.64 -2.09 -18.38
N GLU A 127 -0.21 -1.97 -17.13
CA GLU A 127 1.17 -1.67 -16.72
C GLU A 127 2.12 -2.85 -16.93
N HIS A 128 1.59 -4.06 -17.07
CA HIS A 128 2.33 -5.30 -17.24
C HIS A 128 2.15 -5.90 -18.64
N SER A 129 1.38 -5.24 -19.51
CA SER A 129 1.04 -5.72 -20.85
C SER A 129 2.22 -5.91 -21.80
N ASP A 130 3.35 -5.27 -21.49
CA ASP A 130 4.60 -5.35 -22.24
C ASP A 130 5.55 -6.45 -21.76
N LEU A 131 5.22 -7.17 -20.68
CA LEU A 131 6.03 -8.26 -20.17
C LEU A 131 6.08 -9.44 -21.17
N ARG A 132 7.28 -9.98 -21.39
CA ARG A 132 7.53 -11.08 -22.34
C ARG A 132 8.40 -12.18 -21.71
N PRO A 133 8.18 -13.46 -22.07
CA PRO A 133 7.03 -13.99 -22.82
C PRO A 133 5.74 -13.87 -22.01
N ALA A 134 4.62 -13.51 -22.65
CA ALA A 134 3.38 -13.23 -21.92
C ALA A 134 2.86 -14.47 -21.19
N GLU A 135 3.00 -15.65 -21.80
CA GLU A 135 2.59 -16.94 -21.26
C GLU A 135 3.30 -17.27 -19.94
N TYR A 136 4.60 -16.91 -19.85
CA TYR A 136 5.38 -17.09 -18.63
C TYR A 136 4.82 -16.23 -17.49
N TRP A 137 4.66 -14.92 -17.72
CA TRP A 137 4.18 -13.99 -16.70
C TRP A 137 2.73 -14.25 -16.30
N ASN A 138 1.89 -14.60 -17.28
CA ASN A 138 0.49 -14.98 -17.07
C ASN A 138 0.34 -16.29 -16.30
N ARG A 139 1.36 -17.15 -16.24
CA ARG A 139 1.32 -18.39 -15.45
C ARG A 139 2.07 -18.30 -14.13
N ARG A 140 3.08 -17.42 -14.06
CA ARG A 140 4.01 -17.33 -12.92
C ARG A 140 3.43 -16.58 -11.73
N ALA A 141 2.55 -15.61 -11.96
CA ALA A 141 2.21 -14.62 -10.95
C ALA A 141 0.71 -14.35 -10.88
N ARG A 142 0.23 -14.04 -9.66
CA ARG A 142 -1.07 -13.42 -9.37
C ARG A 142 -0.94 -12.12 -8.58
N GLY A 143 0.25 -11.54 -8.63
CA GLY A 143 0.60 -10.24 -8.12
C GLY A 143 2.02 -9.86 -8.53
N LEU A 144 2.30 -8.57 -8.53
CA LEU A 144 3.61 -8.00 -8.83
C LEU A 144 3.73 -6.66 -8.10
N GLY A 145 4.93 -6.39 -7.57
CA GLY A 145 5.29 -5.12 -6.93
C GLY A 145 5.43 -3.97 -7.93
N ALA A 146 5.28 -2.75 -7.43
CA ALA A 146 5.43 -1.53 -8.21
C ALA A 146 6.91 -1.13 -8.36
N THR A 147 7.22 -0.48 -9.49
CA THR A 147 8.49 0.21 -9.74
C THR A 147 8.23 1.62 -10.27
N HIS A 148 9.23 2.50 -10.32
CA HIS A 148 9.04 3.83 -10.92
C HIS A 148 8.68 3.78 -12.41
N ALA A 149 9.14 2.75 -13.13
CA ALA A 149 8.78 2.54 -14.52
C ALA A 149 7.36 1.96 -14.69
N ARG A 150 6.91 1.12 -13.75
CA ARG A 150 5.58 0.51 -13.70
C ARG A 150 4.98 0.74 -12.32
N PRO A 151 4.38 1.92 -12.04
CA PRO A 151 3.92 2.29 -10.70
C PRO A 151 2.58 1.60 -10.38
N CYS A 152 2.53 0.29 -10.49
CA CYS A 152 1.36 -0.53 -10.25
C CYS A 152 1.74 -1.75 -9.43
N VAL A 153 1.18 -1.83 -8.22
CA VAL A 153 1.07 -3.08 -7.49
C VAL A 153 -0.09 -3.85 -8.09
N SER A 154 0.04 -5.16 -8.23
CA SER A 154 -1.09 -6.00 -8.62
C SER A 154 -1.32 -7.12 -7.63
N CYS A 155 -2.57 -7.50 -7.43
CA CYS A 155 -2.98 -8.70 -6.73
C CYS A 155 -4.22 -9.29 -7.41
N ALA A 156 -4.67 -10.45 -6.97
CA ALA A 156 -5.80 -11.13 -7.57
C ALA A 156 -7.00 -11.25 -6.61
N GLU A 157 -8.21 -11.15 -7.15
CA GLU A 157 -9.44 -11.21 -6.37
C GLU A 157 -9.60 -12.55 -5.64
N GLU A 158 -9.18 -13.66 -6.25
CA GLU A 158 -9.23 -14.97 -5.62
C GLU A 158 -8.34 -15.05 -4.37
N ASN A 159 -7.23 -14.31 -4.34
CA ASN A 159 -6.34 -14.30 -3.18
C ASN A 159 -6.85 -13.38 -2.08
N VAL A 160 -7.27 -12.15 -2.41
CA VAL A 160 -7.75 -11.21 -1.37
C VAL A 160 -9.09 -11.64 -0.77
N LEU A 161 -9.97 -12.29 -1.55
CA LEU A 161 -11.25 -12.81 -1.08
C LEU A 161 -11.22 -14.29 -0.67
N ASN A 162 -10.06 -14.94 -0.79
CA ASN A 162 -9.85 -16.35 -0.45
C ASN A 162 -10.87 -17.26 -1.15
N LEU A 163 -11.00 -17.09 -2.47
CA LEU A 163 -11.94 -17.85 -3.30
C LEU A 163 -11.39 -19.22 -3.67
N ILE A 164 -12.29 -20.10 -4.12
CA ILE A 164 -11.92 -21.43 -4.59
C ILE A 164 -10.97 -21.29 -5.79
N GLY A 165 -9.91 -22.09 -5.79
CA GLY A 165 -8.94 -22.15 -6.88
C GLY A 165 -7.73 -21.22 -6.74
N ASP A 166 -7.68 -20.37 -5.70
CA ASP A 166 -6.51 -19.54 -5.41
C ASP A 166 -5.23 -20.39 -5.33
N PRO A 167 -4.24 -20.18 -6.22
CA PRO A 167 -2.98 -20.92 -6.19
C PRO A 167 -2.07 -20.53 -5.01
N TYR A 168 -2.38 -19.41 -4.33
CA TYR A 168 -1.63 -18.86 -3.20
C TYR A 168 -2.49 -18.83 -1.93
N ASP A 169 -3.39 -19.82 -1.78
CA ASP A 169 -4.37 -19.92 -0.68
C ASP A 169 -3.77 -20.04 0.74
N LYS A 170 -2.45 -20.12 0.88
CA LYS A 170 -1.76 -20.16 2.18
C LYS A 170 -1.11 -18.83 2.57
N GLU A 171 -1.27 -17.79 1.77
CA GLU A 171 -0.67 -16.48 2.00
C GLU A 171 -1.54 -15.34 1.50
N CYS A 172 -1.13 -14.11 1.81
CA CYS A 172 -1.68 -12.91 1.18
C CYS A 172 -0.64 -12.29 0.25
N VAL A 173 -0.79 -12.54 -1.06
CA VAL A 173 0.08 -11.98 -2.11
C VAL A 173 0.06 -10.46 -2.07
N LEU A 174 -1.10 -9.85 -1.80
CA LEU A 174 -1.20 -8.39 -1.68
C LEU A 174 -0.22 -7.83 -0.63
N ILE A 175 -0.08 -8.46 0.54
CA ILE A 175 0.80 -7.95 1.59
C ILE A 175 2.26 -8.01 1.14
N HIS A 176 2.66 -9.07 0.43
CA HIS A 176 3.99 -9.21 -0.16
C HIS A 176 4.28 -8.10 -1.17
N GLU A 177 3.44 -7.99 -2.20
CA GLU A 177 3.66 -7.05 -3.30
C GLU A 177 3.55 -5.59 -2.84
N PHE A 178 2.69 -5.33 -1.86
CA PHE A 178 2.59 -4.01 -1.26
C PHE A 178 3.79 -3.70 -0.34
N ALA A 179 4.44 -4.70 0.28
CA ALA A 179 5.68 -4.49 1.01
C ALA A 179 6.81 -4.04 0.06
N HIS A 180 6.91 -4.61 -1.14
CA HIS A 180 7.81 -4.12 -2.19
C HIS A 180 7.50 -2.67 -2.54
N ALA A 181 6.23 -2.32 -2.75
CA ALA A 181 5.84 -0.94 -3.06
C ALA A 181 6.18 0.04 -1.92
N ILE A 182 5.89 -0.32 -0.68
CA ILE A 182 6.26 0.50 0.48
C ILE A 182 7.77 0.75 0.51
N HIS A 183 8.58 -0.28 0.25
CA HIS A 183 10.02 -0.15 0.19
C HIS A 183 10.48 0.70 -0.99
N LEU A 184 10.25 0.22 -2.21
CA LEU A 184 10.85 0.75 -3.44
C LEU A 184 10.20 2.03 -3.95
N MET A 185 8.95 2.31 -3.55
CA MET A 185 8.16 3.43 -4.07
C MET A 185 7.80 4.46 -3.00
N ALA A 186 8.25 4.30 -1.75
CA ALA A 186 8.01 5.29 -0.71
C ALA A 186 9.16 5.43 0.28
N LEU A 187 9.60 4.35 0.91
CA LEU A 187 10.62 4.45 1.97
C LEU A 187 11.97 4.91 1.45
N VAL A 188 12.36 4.53 0.23
CA VAL A 188 13.59 5.03 -0.40
C VAL A 188 13.60 6.55 -0.59
N ASP A 189 12.44 7.18 -0.72
CA ASP A 189 12.30 8.65 -0.87
C ASP A 189 12.11 9.36 0.48
N LEU A 190 11.38 8.72 1.41
CA LEU A 190 11.10 9.29 2.73
C LEU A 190 12.28 9.15 3.70
N ASP A 191 13.15 8.17 3.50
CA ASP A 191 14.28 7.86 4.37
C ASP A 191 15.48 7.36 3.55
N ASN A 192 16.38 8.31 3.24
CA ASN A 192 17.64 8.05 2.51
C ASN A 192 18.55 7.00 3.18
N GLY A 193 18.31 6.65 4.45
CA GLY A 193 19.06 5.62 5.16
C GLY A 193 18.40 4.23 5.13
N PHE A 194 17.16 4.10 4.66
CA PHE A 194 16.39 2.87 4.75
C PHE A 194 17.07 1.70 4.03
N GLN A 195 17.44 1.89 2.76
CA GLN A 195 18.10 0.84 1.96
C GLN A 195 19.37 0.33 2.64
N LYS A 196 20.21 1.24 3.16
CA LYS A 196 21.46 0.87 3.85
C LYS A 196 21.21 0.03 5.10
N ARG A 197 20.13 0.31 5.83
CA ARG A 197 19.74 -0.49 7.01
C ARG A 197 19.19 -1.85 6.60
N LEU A 198 18.38 -1.91 5.55
CA LEU A 198 17.87 -3.17 4.99
C LEU A 198 19.02 -4.07 4.50
N ASP A 199 19.95 -3.55 3.71
CA ASP A 199 21.12 -4.29 3.21
C ASP A 199 22.01 -4.79 4.35
N LYS A 200 22.09 -4.03 5.44
CA LYS A 200 22.81 -4.44 6.65
C LYS A 200 22.10 -5.60 7.35
N CYS A 201 20.78 -5.54 7.53
CA CYS A 201 19.99 -6.63 8.10
C CYS A 201 20.11 -7.90 7.23
N TYR A 202 19.89 -7.77 5.92
CA TYR A 202 20.00 -8.88 4.97
C TYR A 202 21.37 -9.56 5.02
N ARG A 203 22.47 -8.81 4.89
CA ARG A 203 23.83 -9.39 4.96
C ARG A 203 24.12 -10.05 6.31
N ASN A 204 23.66 -9.46 7.41
CA ASN A 204 23.78 -10.06 8.73
C ASN A 204 23.03 -11.41 8.82
N ALA A 205 21.79 -11.46 8.34
CA ALA A 205 20.98 -12.67 8.30
C ALA A 205 21.64 -13.76 7.45
N MET A 206 22.08 -13.43 6.23
CA MET A 206 22.77 -14.37 5.35
C MET A 206 24.07 -14.90 5.96
N SER A 207 24.86 -14.04 6.62
CA SER A 207 26.11 -14.45 7.30
C SER A 207 25.89 -15.44 8.45
N ARG A 208 24.70 -15.41 9.07
CA ARG A 208 24.28 -16.33 10.13
C ARG A 208 23.56 -17.57 9.59
N GLY A 209 23.41 -17.68 8.27
CA GLY A 209 22.67 -18.76 7.62
C GLY A 209 21.16 -18.70 7.84
N LEU A 210 20.63 -17.56 8.27
CA LEU A 210 19.18 -17.36 8.34
C LEU A 210 18.60 -17.35 6.93
N TRP A 211 17.38 -17.87 6.79
CA TRP A 211 16.64 -17.96 5.53
C TRP A 211 17.35 -18.76 4.42
N LYS A 212 18.44 -19.48 4.75
CA LYS A 212 19.25 -20.18 3.75
C LYS A 212 18.42 -21.18 2.96
N GLY A 213 18.51 -21.10 1.63
CA GLY A 213 17.87 -22.04 0.71
C GLY A 213 16.38 -21.82 0.51
N ILE A 214 15.81 -20.73 1.04
CA ILE A 214 14.41 -20.37 0.87
C ILE A 214 14.26 -19.03 0.13
N TYR A 215 13.04 -18.66 -0.24
CA TYR A 215 12.76 -17.54 -1.11
C TYR A 215 13.25 -16.19 -0.56
N ALA A 216 13.08 -15.95 0.74
CA ALA A 216 13.55 -14.72 1.41
C ALA A 216 15.07 -14.50 1.33
N ALA A 217 15.88 -15.53 1.05
CA ALA A 217 17.33 -15.37 0.89
C ALA A 217 17.75 -14.94 -0.53
N SER A 218 16.82 -14.86 -1.48
CA SER A 218 17.14 -14.59 -2.89
C SER A 218 17.75 -13.20 -3.11
N ASN A 219 17.23 -12.17 -2.44
CA ASN A 219 17.79 -10.81 -2.40
C ASN A 219 17.19 -10.02 -1.21
N SER A 220 17.64 -8.78 -1.00
CA SER A 220 17.20 -7.92 0.11
C SER A 220 15.74 -7.45 0.02
N GLU A 221 15.17 -7.37 -1.17
CA GLU A 221 13.79 -6.94 -1.40
C GLU A 221 12.82 -8.07 -1.02
N GLU A 222 13.12 -9.30 -1.44
CA GLU A 222 12.36 -10.50 -1.06
C GLU A 222 12.49 -10.78 0.43
N TYR A 223 13.69 -10.62 0.99
CA TYR A 223 13.92 -10.66 2.43
C TYR A 223 13.02 -9.69 3.21
N TRP A 224 12.84 -8.47 2.68
CA TRP A 224 11.92 -7.49 3.26
C TRP A 224 10.47 -7.93 3.11
N ALA A 225 10.02 -8.30 1.92
CA ALA A 225 8.62 -8.64 1.64
C ALA A 225 8.15 -9.87 2.43
N GLU A 226 8.95 -10.94 2.45
CA GLU A 226 8.71 -12.15 3.23
C GLU A 226 8.66 -11.88 4.73
N GLY A 227 9.60 -11.05 5.23
CA GLY A 227 9.58 -10.61 6.63
C GLY A 227 8.32 -9.83 6.98
N VAL A 228 7.85 -8.96 6.07
CA VAL A 228 6.61 -8.20 6.27
C VAL A 228 5.39 -9.12 6.26
N GLN A 229 5.34 -10.13 5.39
CA GLN A 229 4.28 -11.14 5.43
C GLN A 229 4.27 -11.88 6.78
N SER A 230 5.44 -12.30 7.30
CA SER A 230 5.53 -12.95 8.61
C SER A 230 5.14 -11.98 9.73
N TRP A 231 5.52 -10.70 9.63
CA TRP A 231 5.11 -9.66 10.57
C TRP A 231 3.59 -9.47 10.63
N PHE A 232 2.88 -9.62 9.51
CA PHE A 232 1.42 -9.57 9.49
C PHE A 232 0.75 -10.93 9.71
N GLY A 233 1.51 -12.02 9.78
CA GLY A 233 1.00 -13.37 10.07
C GLY A 233 0.35 -14.05 8.87
N CYS A 234 0.86 -13.81 7.66
CA CYS A 234 0.29 -14.30 6.42
C CYS A 234 1.31 -14.91 5.46
N ASN A 235 2.51 -15.23 5.96
CA ASN A 235 3.50 -15.94 5.15
C ASN A 235 3.18 -17.45 5.13
N ARG A 236 3.70 -18.16 4.13
CA ARG A 236 3.67 -19.62 4.06
C ARG A 236 4.72 -20.18 5.01
N GLU A 237 4.50 -21.41 5.45
CA GLU A 237 5.43 -22.13 6.34
C GLU A 237 5.75 -23.52 5.81
N ASN A 238 6.99 -23.96 6.08
CA ASN A 238 7.45 -25.34 5.96
C ASN A 238 7.18 -25.98 4.58
N ASP A 239 7.50 -25.27 3.50
CA ASP A 239 7.46 -25.80 2.14
C ASP A 239 8.81 -25.64 1.42
N GLY A 240 8.88 -25.98 0.12
CA GLY A 240 10.13 -25.94 -0.64
C GLY A 240 10.73 -24.54 -0.82
N SER A 241 9.97 -23.49 -0.52
CA SER A 241 10.37 -22.09 -0.69
C SER A 241 10.28 -21.27 0.60
N HIS A 242 9.77 -21.84 1.71
CA HIS A 242 9.55 -21.14 2.98
C HIS A 242 10.00 -22.00 4.17
N ASN A 243 10.57 -21.36 5.20
CA ASN A 243 10.97 -22.04 6.44
C ASN A 243 9.81 -22.02 7.47
N HIS A 244 10.13 -22.18 8.76
CA HIS A 244 9.14 -22.19 9.84
C HIS A 244 8.63 -20.80 10.26
N VAL A 245 9.17 -19.70 9.71
CA VAL A 245 8.90 -18.34 10.21
C VAL A 245 7.75 -17.71 9.42
N ASN A 246 6.52 -17.84 9.92
CA ASN A 246 5.35 -17.23 9.30
C ASN A 246 4.58 -16.26 10.20
N THR A 247 4.96 -16.14 11.46
CA THR A 247 4.35 -15.21 12.41
C THR A 247 5.31 -14.12 12.87
N ARG A 248 4.74 -13.04 13.42
CA ARG A 248 5.52 -11.96 14.04
C ARG A 248 6.33 -12.45 15.24
N VAL A 249 5.80 -13.43 15.97
CA VAL A 249 6.46 -13.97 17.17
C VAL A 249 7.70 -14.74 16.76
N GLU A 250 7.59 -15.65 15.81
CA GLU A 250 8.73 -16.39 15.27
C GLU A 250 9.74 -15.45 14.61
N LEU A 251 9.29 -14.44 13.87
CA LEU A 251 10.19 -13.47 13.24
C LEU A 251 11.04 -12.71 14.26
N LYS A 252 10.44 -12.30 15.38
CA LYS A 252 11.14 -11.63 16.48
C LYS A 252 12.23 -12.51 17.10
N GLU A 253 11.96 -13.80 17.22
CA GLU A 253 12.91 -14.77 17.78
C GLU A 253 14.00 -15.14 16.77
N TYR A 254 13.62 -15.42 15.53
CA TYR A 254 14.49 -15.92 14.48
C TYR A 254 15.41 -14.84 13.88
N ASP A 255 14.84 -13.69 13.50
CA ASP A 255 15.55 -12.57 12.89
C ASP A 255 15.15 -11.23 13.54
N PRO A 256 15.61 -10.97 14.78
CA PRO A 256 15.27 -9.75 15.51
C PRO A 256 15.69 -8.47 14.78
N ALA A 257 16.77 -8.51 13.99
CA ALA A 257 17.23 -7.33 13.24
C ALA A 257 16.25 -6.94 12.12
N LEU A 258 15.67 -7.93 11.42
CA LEU A 258 14.60 -7.68 10.46
C LEU A 258 13.33 -7.21 11.16
N SER A 259 12.95 -7.89 12.25
CA SER A 259 11.79 -7.51 13.07
C SER A 259 11.86 -6.05 13.51
N ASP A 260 13.00 -5.60 14.04
CA ASP A 260 13.18 -4.22 14.50
C ASP A 260 13.08 -3.21 13.35
N LEU A 261 13.63 -3.55 12.18
CA LEU A 261 13.51 -2.71 10.99
C LEU A 261 12.05 -2.60 10.54
N ILE A 262 11.31 -3.70 10.49
CA ILE A 262 9.88 -3.71 10.15
C ILE A 262 9.06 -2.94 11.19
N GLN A 263 9.35 -3.11 12.48
CA GLN A 263 8.70 -2.36 13.56
C GLN A 263 8.97 -0.86 13.42
N SER A 264 10.16 -0.43 13.01
CA SER A 264 10.45 0.99 12.80
C SER A 264 9.56 1.61 11.70
N VAL A 265 9.12 0.81 10.73
CA VAL A 265 8.23 1.24 9.65
C VAL A 265 6.78 1.21 10.10
N PHE A 266 6.28 0.05 10.50
CA PHE A 266 4.86 -0.18 10.81
C PHE A 266 4.47 0.18 12.25
N ARG A 267 5.44 0.62 13.06
CA ARG A 267 5.28 1.03 14.46
C ARG A 267 4.60 -0.07 15.28
N ASP A 268 3.88 0.31 16.33
CA ASP A 268 3.16 -0.62 17.20
C ASP A 268 1.80 -1.01 16.62
N SER A 269 1.72 -1.23 15.31
CA SER A 269 0.48 -1.70 14.67
C SER A 269 0.09 -3.05 15.26
N SER A 270 -1.08 -3.11 15.90
CA SER A 270 -1.68 -4.34 16.41
C SER A 270 -2.27 -5.21 15.30
N TYR A 271 -2.41 -4.69 14.08
CA TYR A 271 -2.99 -5.42 12.95
C TYR A 271 -2.23 -6.72 12.68
N ARG A 272 -3.00 -7.79 12.50
CA ARG A 272 -2.60 -9.04 11.86
C ARG A 272 -3.58 -9.30 10.73
N TYR A 273 -3.05 -9.80 9.63
CA TYR A 273 -3.90 -10.29 8.58
C TYR A 273 -4.71 -11.48 9.10
N VAL A 274 -6.00 -11.43 8.84
CA VAL A 274 -6.92 -12.53 9.07
C VAL A 274 -7.61 -12.73 7.75
N ARG A 275 -7.58 -13.96 7.24
CA ARG A 275 -8.19 -14.30 5.95
C ARG A 275 -9.63 -13.82 5.88
N SER A 276 -10.04 -13.37 4.70
CA SER A 276 -11.36 -12.80 4.50
C SER A 276 -12.50 -13.82 4.71
N ASP A 277 -12.21 -15.12 4.58
CA ASP A 277 -13.13 -16.23 4.80
C ASP A 277 -13.21 -16.70 6.27
N SER A 278 -12.41 -16.11 7.16
CA SER A 278 -12.47 -16.40 8.59
C SER A 278 -13.77 -15.89 9.22
N ALA A 279 -14.35 -16.70 10.10
CA ALA A 279 -15.53 -16.32 10.89
C ALA A 279 -15.30 -15.10 11.80
N GLU A 280 -14.04 -14.74 12.08
CA GLU A 280 -13.66 -13.57 12.86
C GLU A 280 -13.87 -12.24 12.10
N ARG A 281 -13.88 -12.28 10.76
CA ARG A 281 -14.09 -11.09 9.93
C ARG A 281 -15.57 -10.69 9.93
N LYS A 282 -15.83 -9.41 10.18
CA LYS A 282 -17.20 -8.84 10.36
C LYS A 282 -17.49 -7.65 9.45
N GLU A 283 -16.61 -7.37 8.50
CA GLU A 283 -16.76 -6.27 7.57
C GLU A 283 -17.92 -6.53 6.60
N ILE A 284 -18.70 -5.49 6.32
CA ILE A 284 -19.97 -5.60 5.58
C ILE A 284 -19.75 -6.16 4.17
N HIS A 285 -18.66 -5.80 3.50
CA HIS A 285 -18.33 -6.29 2.16
C HIS A 285 -18.03 -7.80 2.12
N LEU A 286 -17.66 -8.40 3.25
CA LEU A 286 -17.42 -9.84 3.38
C LEU A 286 -18.67 -10.60 3.83
N GLN A 287 -19.49 -10.01 4.70
CA GLN A 287 -20.71 -10.66 5.21
C GLN A 287 -21.75 -10.95 4.14
N LYS A 288 -21.78 -10.15 3.06
CA LYS A 288 -22.71 -10.32 1.93
C LYS A 288 -22.17 -11.25 0.84
N LEU A 289 -20.96 -11.76 1.00
CA LEU A 289 -20.26 -12.49 -0.05
C LEU A 289 -20.63 -13.98 -0.01
N ASP A 290 -21.38 -14.44 -0.99
CA ASP A 290 -21.55 -15.88 -1.24
C ASP A 290 -20.42 -16.40 -2.12
N ARG A 291 -19.34 -16.86 -1.48
CA ARG A 291 -18.13 -17.34 -2.17
C ARG A 291 -18.39 -18.58 -3.05
N ASN A 292 -19.43 -19.36 -2.77
CA ASN A 292 -19.73 -20.57 -3.54
C ASN A 292 -20.34 -20.26 -4.91
N SER A 293 -20.97 -19.09 -5.08
CA SER A 293 -21.48 -18.62 -6.37
C SER A 293 -20.49 -17.74 -7.13
N MET A 294 -19.34 -17.42 -6.54
CA MET A 294 -18.30 -16.64 -7.20
C MET A 294 -17.50 -17.48 -8.21
N PRO A 295 -16.93 -16.84 -9.24
CA PRO A 295 -16.01 -17.51 -10.15
C PRO A 295 -14.85 -18.18 -9.42
N ARG A 296 -14.51 -19.40 -9.87
CA ARG A 296 -13.32 -20.12 -9.43
C ARG A 296 -12.14 -19.73 -10.31
N PHE A 297 -10.99 -19.47 -9.68
CA PHE A 297 -9.75 -19.31 -10.44
C PHE A 297 -9.30 -20.66 -11.03
N ASP A 298 -8.92 -20.64 -12.31
CA ASP A 298 -8.24 -21.72 -12.99
C ASP A 298 -7.23 -21.14 -13.97
N TRP A 299 -6.07 -21.78 -14.09
CA TRP A 299 -5.03 -21.32 -15.02
C TRP A 299 -5.38 -21.58 -16.49
N GLY A 300 -6.37 -22.43 -16.76
CA GLY A 300 -6.69 -22.92 -18.09
C GLY A 300 -5.74 -24.04 -18.57
N PRO A 301 -6.10 -24.72 -19.67
CA PRO A 301 -5.34 -25.84 -20.22
C PRO A 301 -4.04 -25.44 -20.94
N GLU A 302 -3.87 -24.17 -21.34
CA GLU A 302 -2.86 -23.76 -22.32
C GLU A 302 -1.57 -23.16 -21.75
N LEU A 303 -1.49 -22.88 -20.45
CA LEU A 303 -0.29 -22.28 -19.87
C LEU A 303 0.66 -23.38 -19.34
N PRO A 304 1.84 -23.61 -19.94
CA PRO A 304 2.79 -24.60 -19.45
C PRO A 304 3.21 -24.26 -18.02
N LYS A 305 3.26 -25.27 -17.13
CA LYS A 305 3.73 -25.06 -15.76
C LYS A 305 5.18 -24.53 -15.82
N PRO A 306 5.52 -23.41 -15.14
CA PRO A 306 6.89 -22.96 -15.07
C PRO A 306 7.74 -24.05 -14.44
N ASP A 307 8.94 -24.25 -14.98
CA ASP A 307 9.91 -25.18 -14.41
C ASP A 307 10.13 -24.84 -12.94
N LYS A 308 10.09 -25.86 -12.07
CA LYS A 308 10.43 -25.70 -10.67
C LYS A 308 11.92 -25.32 -10.59
N LYS A 309 12.22 -24.10 -10.16
CA LYS A 309 13.58 -23.72 -9.75
C LYS A 309 13.95 -24.43 -8.45
#